data_AF-A0A508WUB0-F1
#
_entry.id   AF-A0A508WUB0-F1
#
_cell.length_a   1.000
_cell.length_b   1.000
_cell.length_c   1.000
_cell.angle_alpha   90.00
_cell.angle_beta   90.00
_cell.angle_gamma   90.00
#
_symmetry.space_group_name_H-M   'P 1'
#
loop_
_entity.id
_entity.type
_entity.pdbx_description
1 polymer ?
#
loop_
_entity_poly.entity_id
_entity_poly.type
_entity_poly.pdbx_seq_one_letter_code
_entity_poly.pdbx_strand_id
1 'polypeptide(L)'
;MLPLKRLIMKSAALFVLAAGFLSACTVVVDERPGPGPIRPPGPQMCTMEFAPVCGERGNRTRTFPNACQARADGFRIVHRGECRPASRPPEEQVCTREFSPVCGQRGPRRQTFPNSCIARAEGFRVVAPGECRREDDRPQQPQFCTREFAPVCGQRGRGTRTFPNACEAGADGFRVIHPGECR
;
A
#
# COMPACT_ATOMS: atom_id res chain seq x y z
N MET A 1 27.54 71.04 40.66
CA MET A 1 27.99 71.32 39.28
C MET A 1 28.91 70.20 38.78
N LEU A 2 28.35 69.04 38.44
CA LEU A 2 28.96 68.04 37.55
C LEU A 2 27.88 67.81 36.47
N PRO A 3 28.17 67.82 35.15
CA PRO A 3 28.89 66.68 34.57
C PRO A 3 29.52 66.92 33.17
N LEU A 4 30.26 68.01 32.90
CA LEU A 4 30.75 68.24 31.53
C LEU A 4 32.04 67.44 31.19
N LYS A 5 32.97 67.30 32.14
CA LYS A 5 34.26 66.59 31.92
C LYS A 5 34.12 65.06 31.74
N ARG A 6 33.15 64.42 32.41
CA ARG A 6 32.87 62.97 32.25
C ARG A 6 32.23 62.63 30.90
N LEU A 7 31.57 63.59 30.25
CA LEU A 7 30.94 63.38 28.96
C LEU A 7 31.99 63.29 27.85
N ILE A 8 32.96 64.21 27.84
CA ILE A 8 34.03 64.30 26.82
C ILE A 8 34.92 63.05 26.81
N MET A 9 35.26 62.52 27.99
CA MET A 9 36.13 61.33 28.09
C MET A 9 35.42 60.04 27.63
N LYS A 10 34.08 59.97 27.77
CA LYS A 10 33.26 58.90 27.20
C LYS A 10 33.11 59.02 25.68
N SER A 11 33.08 60.26 25.15
CA SER A 11 33.02 60.52 23.71
C SER A 11 34.30 60.10 23.00
N ALA A 12 35.47 60.38 23.60
CA ALA A 12 36.77 60.00 23.04
C ALA A 12 36.97 58.48 23.02
N ALA A 13 36.56 57.77 24.09
CA ALA A 13 36.61 56.31 24.13
C ALA A 13 35.67 55.65 23.09
N LEU A 14 34.49 56.24 22.86
CA LEU A 14 33.57 55.77 21.81
C LEU A 14 34.10 56.03 20.39
N PHE A 15 34.75 57.18 20.16
CA PHE A 15 35.31 57.52 18.85
C PHE A 15 36.53 56.67 18.48
N VAL A 16 37.40 56.35 19.44
CA VAL A 16 38.55 55.47 19.21
C VAL A 16 38.12 54.02 18.98
N LEU A 17 37.04 53.56 19.64
CA LEU A 17 36.40 52.28 19.34
C LEU A 17 35.73 52.27 17.95
N ALA A 18 35.09 53.36 17.53
CA ALA A 18 34.44 53.45 16.22
C ALA A 18 35.43 53.50 15.03
N ALA A 19 36.59 54.14 15.20
CA ALA A 19 37.62 54.21 14.15
C ALA A 19 38.33 52.86 13.90
N GLY A 20 38.40 51.99 14.92
CA GLY A 20 38.97 50.64 14.79
C GLY A 20 38.13 49.67 13.96
N PHE A 21 36.83 49.93 13.80
CA PHE A 21 35.92 49.07 13.01
C PHE A 21 35.85 49.44 11.53
N LEU A 22 36.32 50.62 11.11
CA LEU A 22 36.32 51.03 9.70
C LEU A 22 37.53 50.49 8.91
N SER A 23 38.52 49.90 9.57
CA SER A 23 39.72 49.32 8.93
C SER A 23 39.61 47.84 8.59
N ALA A 24 38.42 47.23 8.72
CA ALA A 24 38.21 45.78 8.50
C ALA A 24 37.44 45.44 7.21
N CYS A 25 37.23 46.40 6.31
CA CYS A 25 36.58 46.15 5.02
C CYS A 25 37.61 45.99 3.89
N THR A 26 38.54 45.04 4.01
CA THR A 26 39.24 44.55 2.82
C THR A 26 38.33 43.52 2.15
N VAL A 27 37.78 43.85 0.99
CA VAL A 27 37.08 42.88 0.15
C VAL A 27 38.09 41.81 -0.28
N VAL A 28 38.02 40.63 0.32
CA VAL A 28 38.68 39.45 -0.24
C VAL A 28 37.89 39.11 -1.49
N VAL A 29 38.42 39.45 -2.67
CA VAL A 29 37.89 38.94 -3.93
C VAL A 29 38.25 37.46 -3.97
N ASP A 30 37.30 36.62 -3.56
CA ASP A 30 37.41 35.17 -3.70
C ASP A 30 37.30 34.86 -5.21
N GLU A 31 38.43 34.86 -5.92
CA GLU A 31 38.55 34.41 -7.32
C GLU A 31 38.36 32.89 -7.43
N ARG A 32 37.34 32.34 -6.76
CA ARG A 32 36.80 31.05 -7.19
C ARG A 32 36.25 31.27 -8.58
N PRO A 33 36.64 30.43 -9.57
CA PRO A 33 35.90 30.37 -10.81
C PRO A 33 34.45 30.09 -10.44
N GLY A 34 33.57 31.08 -10.59
CA GLY A 34 32.14 30.88 -10.45
C GLY A 34 31.72 29.75 -11.41
N PRO A 35 30.61 29.05 -11.13
CA PRO A 35 30.06 28.14 -12.13
C PRO A 35 29.92 28.93 -13.43
N GLY A 36 30.66 28.49 -14.46
CA GLY A 36 30.62 29.14 -15.77
C GLY A 36 29.17 29.26 -16.23
N PRO A 37 28.87 30.19 -17.16
CA PRO A 37 27.51 30.36 -17.66
C PRO A 37 26.95 29.00 -18.05
N ILE A 38 25.84 28.60 -17.41
CA ILE A 38 25.12 27.38 -17.77
C ILE A 38 24.72 27.59 -19.22
N ARG A 39 25.47 26.97 -20.14
CA ARG A 39 25.09 26.97 -21.54
C ARG A 39 23.69 26.35 -21.56
N PRO A 40 22.65 27.10 -21.99
CA PRO A 40 21.34 26.49 -22.14
C PRO A 40 21.55 25.26 -23.01
N PRO A 41 20.97 24.09 -22.67
CA PRO A 41 21.11 22.92 -23.50
C PRO A 41 20.79 23.37 -24.93
N GLY A 42 21.78 23.26 -25.81
CA GLY A 42 21.58 23.58 -27.23
C GLY A 42 20.37 22.80 -27.73
N PRO A 43 19.80 23.16 -28.90
CA PRO A 43 18.67 22.43 -29.45
C PRO A 43 18.95 20.93 -29.40
N GLN A 44 18.22 20.21 -28.54
CA GLN A 44 18.48 18.81 -28.25
C GLN A 44 18.05 18.03 -29.49
N MET A 45 19.01 17.70 -30.34
CA MET A 45 18.76 16.91 -31.54
C MET A 45 18.54 15.45 -31.13
N CYS A 46 17.32 14.96 -31.29
CA CYS A 46 16.98 13.57 -31.06
C CYS A 46 16.97 12.79 -32.36
N THR A 47 17.40 11.54 -32.31
CA THR A 47 17.24 10.60 -33.41
C THR A 47 15.75 10.29 -33.62
N MET A 48 15.41 9.87 -34.84
CA MET A 48 14.08 9.34 -35.19
C MET A 48 13.90 7.87 -34.80
N GLU A 49 14.77 7.35 -33.91
CA GLU A 49 14.65 6.00 -33.39
C GLU A 49 13.36 5.86 -32.59
N PHE A 50 12.60 4.80 -32.86
CA PHE A 50 11.40 4.48 -32.11
C PHE A 50 11.71 3.39 -31.07
N ALA A 51 11.95 3.83 -29.84
CA ALA A 51 12.24 3.01 -28.67
C ALA A 51 11.44 3.55 -27.48
N PRO A 52 10.12 3.29 -27.42
CA PRO A 52 9.21 4.05 -26.58
C PRO A 52 9.54 3.93 -25.09
N VAL A 53 9.28 5.00 -24.35
CA VAL A 53 9.49 5.07 -22.90
C VAL A 53 8.32 5.74 -22.20
N CYS A 54 8.06 5.33 -20.96
CA CYS A 54 7.12 6.01 -20.09
C CYS A 54 7.85 7.05 -19.25
N GLY A 55 7.54 8.32 -19.47
CA GLY A 55 8.07 9.45 -18.73
C GLY A 55 7.08 9.99 -17.70
N GLU A 56 7.59 10.53 -16.61
CA GLU A 56 6.82 11.18 -15.54
C GLU A 56 7.33 12.60 -15.28
N ARG A 57 6.41 13.55 -15.10
CA ARG A 57 6.69 14.93 -14.68
C ARG A 57 5.60 15.42 -13.73
N GLY A 58 5.92 15.53 -12.44
CA GLY A 58 4.92 15.74 -11.39
C GLY A 58 3.90 14.61 -11.38
N ASN A 59 2.60 14.93 -11.36
CA ASN A 59 1.52 13.94 -11.36
C ASN A 59 1.09 13.46 -12.77
N ARG A 60 1.88 13.75 -13.81
CA ARG A 60 1.57 13.40 -15.20
C ARG A 60 2.55 12.35 -15.71
N THR A 61 2.02 11.28 -16.29
CA THR A 61 2.79 10.29 -17.06
C THR A 61 2.45 10.41 -18.54
N ARG A 62 3.45 10.31 -19.42
CA ARG A 62 3.27 10.37 -20.88
C ARG A 62 4.24 9.42 -21.57
N THR A 63 3.76 8.76 -22.63
CA THR A 63 4.59 7.96 -23.53
C THR A 63 5.37 8.88 -24.48
N PHE A 64 6.66 8.60 -24.64
CA PHE A 64 7.54 9.28 -25.59
C PHE A 64 8.06 8.29 -26.64
N PRO A 65 8.24 8.70 -27.90
CA PRO A 65 8.80 7.86 -28.97
C PRO A 65 10.18 7.29 -28.63
N ASN A 66 11.00 8.05 -27.90
CA ASN A 66 12.26 7.58 -27.36
C ASN A 66 12.72 8.35 -26.12
N ALA A 67 13.77 7.82 -25.49
CA ALA A 67 14.38 8.37 -24.29
C ALA A 67 14.98 9.78 -24.48
N CYS A 68 15.41 10.14 -25.69
CA CYS A 68 15.93 11.47 -25.97
C CYS A 68 14.80 12.50 -25.91
N GLN A 69 13.69 12.24 -26.62
CA GLN A 69 12.54 13.14 -26.65
C GLN A 69 11.89 13.29 -25.26
N ALA A 70 11.85 12.22 -24.46
CA ALA A 70 11.38 12.29 -23.07
C ALA A 70 12.20 13.28 -22.23
N ARG A 71 13.52 13.21 -22.33
CA ARG A 71 14.43 14.10 -21.57
C ARG A 71 14.39 15.52 -22.09
N ALA A 72 14.28 15.71 -23.41
CA ALA A 72 14.13 17.02 -24.04
C ALA A 72 12.86 17.75 -23.55
N ASP A 73 11.76 17.02 -23.37
CA ASP A 73 10.50 17.55 -22.81
C ASP A 73 10.52 17.68 -21.27
N GLY A 74 11.64 17.33 -20.61
CA GLY A 74 11.81 17.43 -19.16
C GLY A 74 11.08 16.35 -18.36
N PHE A 75 10.82 15.18 -18.96
CA PHE A 75 10.23 14.03 -18.26
C PHE A 75 11.32 13.08 -17.77
N ARG A 76 11.15 12.59 -16.54
CA ARG A 76 11.98 11.51 -15.99
C ARG A 76 11.46 10.18 -16.48
N ILE A 77 12.31 9.34 -17.04
CA ILE A 77 11.90 8.01 -17.52
C ILE A 77 11.66 7.10 -16.30
N VAL A 78 10.47 6.51 -16.23
CA VAL A 78 10.07 5.54 -15.20
C VAL A 78 10.41 4.12 -15.64
N HIS A 79 10.05 3.75 -16.86
CA HIS A 79 10.35 2.44 -17.44
C HIS A 79 10.39 2.50 -18.98
N ARG A 80 10.96 1.45 -19.58
CA ARG A 80 10.94 1.24 -21.04
C ARG A 80 9.54 0.76 -21.49
N GLY A 81 9.18 1.07 -22.73
CA GLY A 81 7.84 0.85 -23.27
C GLY A 81 6.87 1.98 -22.93
N GLU A 82 5.68 1.93 -23.52
CA GLU A 82 4.64 2.95 -23.35
C GLU A 82 4.08 2.98 -21.92
N CYS A 83 3.62 4.15 -21.47
CA CYS A 83 2.88 4.25 -20.22
C CYS A 83 1.61 3.42 -20.30
N ARG A 84 1.43 2.51 -19.33
CA ARG A 84 0.16 1.80 -19.18
C ARG A 84 -0.78 2.68 -18.36
N PRO A 85 -2.03 2.93 -18.81
CA PRO A 85 -3.02 3.54 -17.93
C PRO A 85 -3.17 2.67 -16.69
N ALA A 86 -3.23 3.30 -15.51
CA ALA A 86 -3.43 2.60 -14.23
C ALA A 86 -4.68 1.69 -14.24
N SER A 87 -5.65 2.06 -15.08
CA SER A 87 -6.80 1.26 -15.45
C SER A 87 -6.68 0.86 -16.92
N ARG A 88 -6.05 -0.28 -17.21
CA ARG A 88 -6.49 -1.06 -18.37
C ARG A 88 -8.00 -1.27 -18.16
N PRO A 89 -8.89 -0.83 -19.08
CA PRO A 89 -10.29 -1.21 -19.00
C PRO A 89 -10.31 -2.72 -18.84
N PRO A 90 -11.09 -3.31 -17.91
CA PRO A 90 -11.19 -4.76 -17.86
C PRO A 90 -11.52 -5.19 -19.28
N GLU A 91 -10.66 -6.02 -19.89
CA GLU A 91 -11.07 -6.78 -21.06
C GLU A 91 -12.43 -7.34 -20.69
N GLU A 92 -13.46 -7.03 -21.47
CA GLU A 92 -14.82 -7.50 -21.20
C GLU A 92 -14.74 -9.02 -21.08
N GLN A 93 -14.66 -9.49 -19.83
CA GLN A 93 -14.24 -10.85 -19.57
C GLN A 93 -15.44 -11.73 -19.86
N VAL A 94 -15.48 -12.27 -21.07
CA VAL A 94 -16.55 -13.16 -21.51
C VAL A 94 -16.39 -14.48 -20.77
N CYS A 95 -17.30 -14.74 -19.84
CA CYS A 95 -17.33 -15.98 -19.08
C CYS A 95 -18.24 -17.02 -19.74
N THR A 96 -17.78 -18.27 -19.74
CA THR A 96 -18.62 -19.41 -20.12
C THR A 96 -19.71 -19.63 -19.07
N ARG A 97 -20.80 -20.30 -19.47
CA ARG A 97 -21.87 -20.75 -18.57
C ARG A 97 -21.56 -22.08 -17.87
N GLU A 98 -20.29 -22.49 -17.87
CA GLU A 98 -19.86 -23.70 -17.17
C GLU A 98 -20.10 -23.53 -15.67
N PHE A 99 -20.66 -24.54 -15.03
CA PHE A 99 -20.88 -24.57 -13.58
C PHE A 99 -19.78 -25.40 -12.91
N SER A 100 -18.82 -24.70 -12.31
CA SER A 100 -17.71 -25.26 -11.55
C SER A 100 -17.47 -24.35 -10.34
N PRO A 101 -18.29 -24.51 -9.28
CA PRO A 101 -18.44 -23.48 -8.25
C PRO A 101 -17.13 -23.24 -7.50
N VAL A 102 -16.91 -21.98 -7.10
CA VAL A 102 -15.73 -21.57 -6.34
C VAL A 102 -16.09 -20.62 -5.20
N CYS A 103 -15.30 -20.66 -4.14
CA CYS A 103 -15.40 -19.68 -3.06
C CYS A 103 -14.46 -18.51 -3.36
N GLY A 104 -15.04 -17.34 -3.58
CA GLY A 104 -14.33 -16.08 -3.81
C GLY A 104 -14.27 -15.23 -2.55
N GLN A 105 -13.18 -14.48 -2.37
CA GLN A 105 -12.98 -13.54 -1.27
C GLN A 105 -12.60 -12.14 -1.78
N ARG A 106 -13.27 -11.13 -1.22
CA ARG A 106 -12.94 -9.70 -1.42
C ARG A 106 -12.98 -8.98 -0.07
N GLY A 107 -11.80 -8.70 0.48
CA GLY A 107 -11.65 -8.19 1.84
C GLY A 107 -12.26 -9.18 2.86
N PRO A 108 -13.19 -8.74 3.73
CA PRO A 108 -13.85 -9.62 4.70
C PRO A 108 -14.99 -10.45 4.09
N ARG A 109 -15.44 -10.15 2.87
CA ARG A 109 -16.58 -10.84 2.26
C ARG A 109 -16.13 -12.11 1.55
N ARG A 110 -16.84 -13.22 1.80
CA ARG A 110 -16.72 -14.48 1.05
C ARG A 110 -18.06 -14.80 0.38
N GLN A 111 -18.00 -15.24 -0.87
CA GLN A 111 -19.18 -15.53 -1.68
C GLN A 111 -18.90 -16.68 -2.65
N THR A 112 -19.89 -17.53 -2.86
CA THR A 112 -19.85 -18.60 -3.88
C THR A 112 -20.15 -18.01 -5.25
N PHE A 113 -19.34 -18.38 -6.24
CA PHE A 113 -19.55 -18.02 -7.65
C PHE A 113 -19.79 -19.27 -8.50
N PRO A 114 -20.59 -19.19 -9.59
CA PRO A 114 -20.87 -20.33 -10.46
C PRO A 114 -19.60 -20.90 -11.11
N ASN A 115 -18.62 -20.03 -11.39
CA ASN A 115 -17.30 -20.43 -11.84
C ASN A 115 -16.23 -19.37 -11.53
N SER A 116 -14.98 -19.77 -11.73
CA SER A 116 -13.81 -18.91 -11.46
C SER A 116 -13.69 -17.71 -12.38
N CYS A 117 -14.28 -17.74 -13.57
CA CYS A 117 -14.28 -16.58 -14.48
C CYS A 117 -15.16 -15.48 -13.91
N ILE A 118 -16.41 -15.80 -13.55
CA ILE A 118 -17.38 -14.85 -12.99
C ILE A 118 -16.83 -14.24 -11.69
N ALA A 119 -16.23 -15.06 -10.81
CA ALA A 119 -15.60 -14.58 -9.59
C ALA A 119 -14.53 -13.49 -9.84
N ARG A 120 -13.65 -13.70 -10.85
CA ARG A 120 -12.60 -12.73 -11.18
C ARG A 120 -13.16 -11.49 -11.87
N ALA A 121 -14.15 -11.65 -12.75
CA ALA A 121 -14.83 -10.55 -13.42
C ALA A 121 -15.52 -9.60 -12.41
N GLU A 122 -16.06 -10.16 -11.32
CA GLU A 122 -16.64 -9.38 -10.21
C GLU A 122 -15.59 -8.86 -9.19
N GLY A 123 -14.30 -9.12 -9.43
CA GLY A 123 -13.20 -8.62 -8.58
C GLY A 123 -12.96 -9.42 -7.29
N PHE A 124 -13.39 -10.69 -7.25
CA PHE A 124 -13.09 -11.61 -6.15
C PHE A 124 -11.87 -12.47 -6.46
N ARG A 125 -11.04 -12.73 -5.45
CA ARG A 125 -9.97 -13.73 -5.52
C ARG A 125 -10.54 -15.09 -5.13
N VAL A 126 -10.34 -16.12 -5.96
CA VAL A 126 -10.69 -17.49 -5.60
C VAL A 126 -9.79 -18.00 -4.48
N VAL A 127 -10.38 -18.49 -3.39
CA VAL A 127 -9.65 -19.00 -2.21
C VAL A 127 -9.81 -20.50 -2.00
N ALA A 128 -10.89 -21.11 -2.52
CA ALA A 128 -11.11 -22.56 -2.47
C ALA A 128 -11.99 -23.03 -3.64
N PRO A 129 -11.83 -24.29 -4.09
CA PRO A 129 -12.79 -24.92 -4.99
C PRO A 129 -14.09 -25.27 -4.25
N GLY A 130 -15.19 -25.32 -4.99
CA GLY A 130 -16.53 -25.53 -4.43
C GLY A 130 -17.10 -24.29 -3.77
N GLU A 131 -18.29 -24.44 -3.19
CA GLU A 131 -18.98 -23.35 -2.51
C GLU A 131 -18.28 -22.91 -1.22
N CYS A 132 -18.49 -21.65 -0.81
CA CYS A 132 -18.03 -21.20 0.49
C CYS A 132 -18.78 -21.95 1.61
N ARG A 133 -18.07 -22.81 2.33
CA ARG A 133 -18.60 -23.51 3.52
C ARG A 133 -18.59 -22.60 4.74
N ARG A 134 -19.64 -22.65 5.55
CA ARG A 134 -19.59 -22.16 6.94
C ARG A 134 -18.91 -23.21 7.81
N GLU A 135 -18.39 -22.81 8.97
CA GLU A 135 -17.76 -23.74 9.92
C GLU A 135 -18.71 -24.88 10.36
N ASP A 136 -20.02 -24.61 10.34
CA ASP A 136 -21.08 -25.56 10.71
C ASP A 136 -21.42 -26.57 9.59
N ASP A 137 -20.97 -26.36 8.34
CA ASP A 137 -21.28 -27.23 7.18
C ASP A 137 -20.26 -28.37 6.99
N ARG A 138 -19.46 -28.69 8.02
CA ARG A 138 -18.51 -29.80 7.94
C ARG A 138 -19.32 -31.09 7.77
N PRO A 139 -19.06 -31.92 6.72
CA PRO A 139 -19.77 -33.17 6.55
C PRO A 139 -19.63 -34.01 7.82
N GLN A 140 -20.74 -34.29 8.48
CA GLN A 140 -20.80 -35.25 9.58
C GLN A 140 -20.50 -36.61 8.94
N GLN A 141 -19.28 -37.10 9.10
CA GLN A 141 -18.97 -38.47 8.75
C GLN A 141 -19.92 -39.36 9.55
N PRO A 142 -20.54 -40.39 8.95
CA PRO A 142 -21.37 -41.33 9.69
C PRO A 142 -20.51 -41.96 10.79
N GLN A 143 -20.73 -41.54 12.03
CA GLN A 143 -20.04 -42.03 13.22
C GLN A 143 -20.89 -43.12 13.86
N PHE A 144 -20.29 -44.29 14.04
CA PHE A 144 -20.91 -45.39 14.77
C PHE A 144 -20.60 -45.22 16.26
N CYS A 145 -21.61 -44.90 17.05
CA CYS A 145 -21.48 -44.76 18.50
C CYS A 145 -21.93 -46.02 19.23
N THR A 146 -21.24 -46.36 20.31
CA THR A 146 -21.69 -47.38 21.26
C THR A 146 -22.88 -46.85 22.05
N ARG A 147 -23.71 -47.74 22.60
CA ARG A 147 -24.82 -47.38 23.51
C ARG A 147 -24.36 -47.17 24.96
N GLU A 148 -23.13 -46.72 25.15
CA GLU A 148 -22.62 -46.41 26.48
C GLU A 148 -23.29 -45.15 27.00
N PHE A 149 -23.68 -45.15 28.28
CA PHE A 149 -24.28 -43.99 28.93
C PHE A 149 -23.27 -43.32 29.87
N ALA A 150 -22.65 -42.25 29.37
CA ALA A 150 -21.68 -41.41 30.07
C ALA A 150 -21.96 -39.95 29.69
N PRO A 151 -22.97 -39.30 30.31
CA PRO A 151 -23.56 -38.09 29.77
C PRO A 151 -22.58 -36.93 29.74
N VAL A 152 -22.72 -36.06 28.74
CA VAL A 152 -21.88 -34.88 28.54
C VAL A 152 -22.71 -33.66 28.16
N CYS A 153 -22.23 -32.47 28.53
CA CYS A 153 -22.80 -31.21 28.07
C CYS A 153 -22.05 -30.73 26.82
N GLY A 154 -22.75 -30.72 25.69
CA GLY A 154 -22.24 -30.24 24.41
C GLY A 154 -22.71 -28.81 24.10
N GLN A 155 -21.93 -28.06 23.33
CA GLN A 155 -22.29 -26.74 22.80
C GLN A 155 -22.12 -26.67 21.28
N ARG A 156 -23.09 -26.04 20.63
CA ARG A 156 -23.06 -25.67 19.21
C ARG A 156 -23.61 -24.26 19.03
N GLY A 157 -22.79 -23.35 18.52
CA GLY A 157 -23.11 -21.92 18.49
C GLY A 157 -23.38 -21.38 19.91
N ARG A 158 -24.60 -20.84 20.14
CA ARG A 158 -25.03 -20.33 21.45
C ARG A 158 -25.83 -21.34 22.28
N GLY A 159 -26.17 -22.51 21.74
CA GLY A 159 -27.00 -23.52 22.41
C GLY A 159 -26.17 -24.59 23.11
N THR A 160 -26.66 -25.05 24.27
CA THR A 160 -26.12 -26.20 25.02
C THR A 160 -27.14 -27.33 25.06
N ARG A 161 -26.68 -28.59 25.01
CA ARG A 161 -27.51 -29.78 25.08
C ARG A 161 -26.78 -30.93 25.77
N THR A 162 -27.50 -31.69 26.59
CA THR A 162 -27.00 -32.94 27.18
C THR A 162 -27.08 -34.07 26.16
N PHE A 163 -26.02 -34.86 26.03
CA PHE A 163 -25.95 -36.05 25.18
C PHE A 163 -25.69 -37.31 26.02
N PRO A 164 -26.17 -38.49 25.58
CA PRO A 164 -25.94 -39.76 26.28
C PRO A 164 -24.45 -40.11 26.44
N ASN A 165 -23.63 -39.75 25.45
CA ASN A 165 -22.18 -39.90 25.49
C ASN A 165 -21.49 -38.89 24.56
N ALA A 166 -20.16 -38.80 24.68
CA ALA A 166 -19.34 -37.90 23.89
C ALA A 166 -19.33 -38.20 22.38
N CYS A 167 -19.49 -39.47 22.00
CA CYS A 167 -19.57 -39.86 20.59
C CYS A 167 -20.83 -39.26 19.95
N GLU A 168 -21.99 -39.43 20.57
CA GLU A 168 -23.26 -38.91 20.07
C GLU A 168 -23.26 -37.37 20.02
N ALA A 169 -22.64 -36.71 21.01
CA ALA A 169 -22.45 -35.25 20.96
C ALA A 169 -21.63 -34.83 19.74
N GLY A 170 -20.54 -35.53 19.45
CA GLY A 170 -19.68 -35.26 18.29
C GLY A 170 -20.37 -35.54 16.96
N ALA A 171 -21.15 -36.61 16.88
CA ALA A 171 -21.91 -36.99 15.69
C ALA A 171 -22.94 -35.90 15.31
N ASP A 172 -23.61 -35.33 16.31
CA ASP A 172 -24.55 -34.21 16.13
C ASP A 172 -23.86 -32.84 15.94
N GLY A 173 -22.53 -32.80 15.94
CA GLY A 173 -21.73 -31.58 15.72
C GLY A 173 -21.64 -30.66 16.95
N PHE A 174 -21.82 -31.19 18.16
CA PHE A 174 -21.63 -30.45 19.40
C PHE A 174 -20.20 -30.67 19.93
N ARG A 175 -19.58 -29.59 20.44
CA ARG A 175 -18.31 -29.69 21.19
C ARG A 175 -18.64 -29.95 22.66
N VAL A 176 -18.08 -31.01 23.23
CA VAL A 176 -18.19 -31.28 24.68
C VAL A 176 -17.47 -30.18 25.46
N ILE A 177 -18.18 -29.54 26.40
CA ILE A 177 -17.63 -28.51 27.29
C ILE A 177 -17.22 -29.13 28.63
N HIS A 178 -18.05 -30.01 29.19
CA HIS A 178 -17.78 -30.71 30.44
C HIS A 178 -18.53 -32.07 30.51
N PRO A 179 -18.07 -33.01 31.36
CA PRO A 179 -18.80 -34.23 31.66
C PRO A 179 -20.05 -33.95 32.51
N GLY A 180 -21.06 -34.81 32.40
CA GLY A 180 -22.36 -34.65 33.03
C GLY A 180 -23.33 -33.79 32.21
N GLU A 181 -24.57 -33.69 32.68
CA GLU A 181 -25.64 -32.96 32.01
C GLU A 181 -25.43 -31.44 32.08
N CYS A 182 -25.92 -30.70 31.08
CA CYS A 182 -25.93 -29.23 31.12
C CYS A 182 -26.81 -28.73 32.28
N ARG A 183 -26.35 -27.71 32.99
CA ARG A 183 -27.06 -27.06 34.11
C ARG A 183 -26.99 -25.54 33.98
#